data_AF-A0AAW0ZGR6-F1
#
_entry.id   AF-A0AAW0ZGR6-F1
#
_cell.length_a   1.000
_cell.length_b   1.000
_cell.length_c   1.000
_cell.angle_alpha   90.00
_cell.angle_beta   90.00
_cell.angle_gamma   90.00
#
_symmetry.space_group_name_H-M   'P 1'
#
loop_
_entity.id
_entity.type
_entity.pdbx_description
1 polymer ?
#
loop_
_entity_poly.entity_id
_entity_poly.type
_entity_poly.pdbx_seq_one_letter_code
_entity_poly.pdbx_strand_id
1 'polypeptide(L)'
;MTLAGLTPYDLVANADRETYQHVREARSRGLEVPKLVIKQLRSQALVRANEIRKTEAEASNVASKQGVREILILWDTWKEKGVSSLTYRTTQVLSGHGGFGEYLHRTGAESHPGCHECGVPLDNAVHIVEECPAADPRSHHQSVNRE
;
A
#
# COMPACT_ATOMS: atom_id res chain seq x y z
N MET A 1 -5.85 -4.50 3.63
CA MET A 1 -5.50 -5.25 2.39
C MET A 1 -4.04 -5.60 2.43
N THR A 2 -3.75 -6.87 2.65
CA THR A 2 -2.40 -7.46 2.64
C THR A 2 -2.06 -7.86 1.21
N LEU A 3 -1.12 -7.14 0.61
CA LEU A 3 -0.58 -7.44 -0.72
C LEU A 3 0.50 -8.50 -0.59
N ALA A 4 0.41 -9.58 -1.36
CA ALA A 4 1.36 -10.70 -1.34
C ALA A 4 1.49 -11.46 0.00
N GLY A 5 0.49 -11.37 0.89
CA GLY A 5 0.62 -11.91 2.26
C GLY A 5 1.60 -11.11 3.14
N LEU A 6 2.12 -9.98 2.63
CA LEU A 6 2.95 -9.04 3.38
C LEU A 6 2.09 -7.88 3.85
N THR A 7 2.01 -7.70 5.16
CA THR A 7 1.30 -6.56 5.75
C THR A 7 2.06 -5.28 5.41
N PRO A 8 1.40 -4.25 4.83
CA PRO A 8 2.03 -2.96 4.59
C PRO A 8 2.82 -2.45 5.79
N TYR A 9 4.02 -1.92 5.55
CA TYR A 9 4.98 -1.57 6.60
C TYR A 9 4.42 -0.58 7.61
N ASP A 10 3.63 0.40 7.17
CA ASP A 10 2.92 1.35 8.03
C ASP A 10 1.97 0.66 9.01
N LEU A 11 1.25 -0.37 8.56
CA LEU A 11 0.38 -1.18 9.42
C LEU A 11 1.19 -2.03 10.40
N VAL A 12 2.32 -2.59 9.96
CA VAL A 12 3.24 -3.32 10.84
C VAL A 12 3.84 -2.40 11.90
N ALA A 13 4.33 -1.23 11.51
CA ALA A 13 4.92 -0.25 12.40
C ALA A 13 3.89 0.27 13.41
N ASN A 14 2.64 0.51 12.99
CA ASN A 14 1.55 0.88 13.88
C ASN A 14 1.20 -0.23 14.87
N ALA A 15 1.11 -1.48 14.41
CA ALA A 15 0.83 -2.63 15.27
C ALA A 15 1.97 -2.88 16.28
N ASP A 16 3.22 -2.69 15.87
CA ASP A 16 4.39 -2.83 16.73
C ASP A 16 4.43 -1.70 17.79
N ARG A 17 4.10 -0.46 17.39
CA ARG A 17 3.95 0.67 18.33
C ARG A 17 2.86 0.41 19.37
N GLU A 18 1.69 -0.04 18.95
CA GLU A 18 0.57 -0.34 19.85
C GLU A 18 0.92 -1.49 20.81
N THR A 19 1.55 -2.54 20.28
CA THR A 19 2.02 -3.68 21.08
C THR A 19 3.06 -3.23 22.11
N TYR A 20 4.02 -2.39 21.69
CA TYR A 20 5.04 -1.84 22.58
C TYR A 20 4.42 -1.01 23.70
N GLN A 21 3.43 -0.16 23.40
CA GLN A 21 2.74 0.67 24.40
C GLN A 21 2.04 -0.21 25.45
N HIS A 22 1.26 -1.20 25.02
CA HIS A 22 0.58 -2.13 25.94
C HIS A 22 1.56 -2.91 26.82
N VAL A 23 2.65 -3.43 26.25
CA VAL A 23 3.66 -4.18 27.00
C VAL A 23 4.40 -3.27 27.99
N ARG A 24 4.72 -2.03 27.58
CA ARG A 24 5.37 -1.03 28.43
C ARG A 24 4.48 -0.67 29.62
N GLU A 25 3.19 -0.44 29.40
CA GLU A 25 2.22 -0.15 30.46
C GLU A 25 2.06 -1.31 31.44
N ALA A 26 1.90 -2.54 30.94
CA ALA A 26 1.80 -3.73 31.79
C ALA A 26 3.05 -3.89 32.67
N ARG A 27 4.25 -3.72 32.09
CA ARG A 27 5.51 -3.79 32.84
C ARG A 27 5.65 -2.66 33.87
N SER A 28 5.16 -1.45 33.56
CA SER A 28 5.15 -0.34 34.53
C SER A 28 4.29 -0.63 35.76
N ARG A 29 3.32 -1.55 35.64
CA ARG A 29 2.46 -2.03 36.73
C ARG A 29 3.03 -3.28 37.42
N GLY A 30 4.27 -3.66 37.12
CA GLY A 30 4.92 -4.85 37.67
C GLY A 30 4.42 -6.17 37.10
N LEU A 31 3.66 -6.15 35.99
CA LEU A 31 3.15 -7.37 35.36
C LEU A 31 4.18 -7.94 34.40
N GLU A 32 4.41 -9.24 34.51
CA GLU A 32 5.15 -9.99 33.50
C GLU A 32 4.26 -10.27 32.29
N VAL A 33 4.78 -10.05 31.08
CA VAL A 33 4.04 -10.27 29.83
C VAL A 33 4.70 -11.39 29.04
N PRO A 34 4.09 -12.59 28.99
CA PRO A 34 4.63 -13.72 28.24
C PRO A 34 4.73 -13.43 26.74
N LYS A 35 5.74 -14.01 26.07
CA LYS A 35 5.95 -13.86 24.62
C LYS A 35 4.71 -14.23 23.78
N LEU A 36 3.95 -15.23 24.22
CA LEU A 36 2.72 -15.64 23.54
C LEU A 36 1.67 -14.53 23.57
N VAL A 37 1.55 -13.83 24.70
CA VAL A 37 0.63 -12.69 24.85
C VAL A 37 1.09 -11.52 23.95
N ILE A 38 2.39 -11.25 23.86
CA ILE A 38 2.93 -10.23 22.93
C ILE A 38 2.59 -10.58 21.48
N LYS A 39 2.73 -11.86 21.08
CA LYS A 39 2.36 -12.33 19.73
C LYS A 39 0.86 -12.18 19.47
N GLN A 40 0.02 -12.49 20.45
CA GLN A 40 -1.44 -12.32 20.38
C GLN A 40 -1.82 -10.84 20.19
N LEU A 41 -1.24 -9.95 21.01
CA LEU A 41 -1.47 -8.51 20.94
C LEU A 41 -1.08 -7.95 19.56
N ARG A 42 0.08 -8.35 19.06
CA ARG A 42 0.55 -7.97 17.72
C ARG A 42 -0.41 -8.43 16.63
N SER A 43 -0.88 -9.68 16.69
CA SER A 43 -1.86 -10.22 15.73
C SER A 43 -3.17 -9.41 15.74
N GLN A 44 -3.69 -9.10 16.92
CA GLN A 44 -4.91 -8.32 17.06
C GLN A 44 -4.75 -6.88 16.54
N ALA A 45 -3.61 -6.25 16.80
CA ALA A 45 -3.30 -4.91 16.30
C ALA A 45 -3.22 -4.89 14.76
N LEU A 46 -2.61 -5.90 14.15
CA LEU A 46 -2.55 -6.05 12.68
C LEU A 46 -3.94 -6.23 12.05
N VAL A 47 -4.81 -7.01 12.68
CA VAL A 47 -6.21 -7.19 12.21
C VAL A 47 -6.96 -5.86 12.30
N ARG A 48 -6.90 -5.16 13.43
CA ARG A 48 -7.55 -3.84 13.60
C ARG A 48 -7.06 -2.83 12.57
N ALA A 49 -5.75 -2.74 12.36
CA ALA A 49 -5.16 -1.81 11.40
C ALA A 49 -5.60 -2.11 9.96
N ASN A 50 -5.76 -3.39 9.60
CA ASN A 50 -6.29 -3.78 8.30
C ASN A 50 -7.77 -3.41 8.11
N GLU A 51 -8.61 -3.60 9.13
CA GLU A 51 -10.02 -3.25 9.07
C GLU A 51 -10.22 -1.73 8.97
N ILE A 52 -9.50 -0.94 9.75
CA ILE A 52 -9.56 0.54 9.67
C ILE A 52 -9.23 0.99 8.24
N ARG A 53 -8.11 0.53 7.68
CA ARG A 53 -7.71 0.90 6.32
C ARG A 53 -8.75 0.47 5.27
N LYS A 54 -9.37 -0.70 5.46
CA LYS A 54 -10.45 -1.16 4.58
C LYS A 54 -11.64 -0.20 4.64
N THR A 55 -12.09 0.16 5.84
CA THR A 55 -13.18 1.12 6.02
C THR A 55 -12.86 2.51 5.48
N GLU A 56 -11.63 3.01 5.63
CA GLU A 56 -11.18 4.28 5.06
C GLU A 56 -11.15 4.26 3.53
N ALA A 57 -10.74 3.13 2.93
CA ALA A 57 -10.76 2.94 1.49
C ALA A 57 -12.19 2.87 0.93
N GLU A 58 -13.12 2.30 1.69
CA GLU A 58 -14.55 2.25 1.36
C GLU A 58 -15.24 3.62 1.56
N ALA A 59 -14.89 4.37 2.60
CA ALA A 59 -15.46 5.67 2.94
C ALA A 59 -14.90 6.83 2.09
N SER A 60 -13.66 6.72 1.62
CA SER A 60 -13.11 7.68 0.68
C SER A 60 -13.84 7.53 -0.66
N ASN A 61 -14.81 8.40 -0.92
CA ASN A 61 -15.50 8.56 -2.21
C ASN A 61 -14.54 9.12 -3.27
N VAL A 62 -13.48 8.38 -3.60
CA VAL A 62 -12.57 8.71 -4.70
C VAL A 62 -13.36 8.39 -5.96
N ALA A 63 -14.07 9.39 -6.46
CA ALA A 63 -14.81 9.36 -7.71
C ALA A 63 -13.90 9.26 -8.96
N SER A 64 -12.64 8.83 -8.79
CA SER A 64 -11.68 8.44 -9.85
C SER A 64 -11.43 6.92 -9.87
N LYS A 65 -12.25 6.12 -9.17
CA LYS A 65 -11.99 4.70 -8.85
C LYS A 65 -12.62 3.72 -9.85
N GLN A 66 -12.22 3.72 -11.12
CA GLN A 66 -12.55 2.59 -11.98
C GLN A 66 -11.39 1.58 -12.00
N GLY A 67 -10.19 1.97 -12.44
CA GLY A 67 -9.04 1.09 -12.61
C GLY A 67 -8.44 0.57 -11.31
N VAL A 68 -8.24 1.41 -10.29
CA VAL A 68 -7.79 0.90 -8.98
C VAL A 68 -8.83 -0.02 -8.37
N ARG A 69 -10.13 0.33 -8.43
CA ARG A 69 -11.21 -0.52 -7.90
C ARG A 69 -11.32 -1.84 -8.64
N GLU A 70 -11.17 -1.84 -9.96
CA GLU A 70 -11.12 -3.04 -10.78
C GLU A 70 -9.90 -3.91 -10.45
N ILE A 71 -8.72 -3.33 -10.23
CA ILE A 71 -7.54 -4.06 -9.79
C ILE A 71 -7.76 -4.67 -8.39
N LEU A 72 -8.45 -3.98 -7.48
CA LEU A 72 -8.82 -4.52 -6.16
C LEU A 72 -9.88 -5.65 -6.28
N ILE A 73 -10.82 -5.57 -7.23
CA ILE A 73 -11.80 -6.64 -7.51
C ILE A 73 -11.10 -7.86 -8.13
N LEU A 74 -10.17 -7.63 -9.06
CA LEU A 74 -9.33 -8.66 -9.66
C LEU A 74 -8.44 -9.34 -8.61
N TRP A 75 -8.01 -8.60 -7.57
CA TRP A 75 -7.24 -9.17 -6.47
C TRP A 75 -7.99 -10.25 -5.70
N ASP A 76 -9.29 -10.05 -5.40
CA ASP A 76 -10.11 -11.08 -4.75
C ASP A 76 -10.22 -12.33 -5.64
N THR A 77 -10.39 -12.12 -6.95
CA THR A 77 -10.41 -13.21 -7.94
C THR A 77 -9.05 -13.93 -8.05
N TRP A 78 -7.93 -13.21 -7.94
CA TRP A 78 -6.58 -13.78 -8.04
C TRP A 78 -6.20 -14.61 -6.81
N LYS A 79 -6.66 -14.21 -5.62
CA LYS A 79 -6.53 -15.01 -4.39
C LYS A 79 -7.25 -16.35 -4.52
N GLU A 80 -8.47 -16.35 -5.05
CA GLU A 80 -9.26 -17.57 -5.25
C GLU A 80 -8.62 -18.52 -6.27
N LYS A 81 -7.95 -17.97 -7.29
CA LYS A 81 -7.28 -18.74 -8.35
C LYS A 81 -5.86 -19.19 -8.00
N GLY A 82 -5.36 -18.90 -6.80
CA GLY A 82 -4.01 -19.31 -6.38
C GLY A 82 -2.88 -18.64 -7.16
N VAL A 83 -3.13 -17.49 -7.78
CA VAL A 83 -2.11 -16.73 -8.52
C VAL A 83 -1.18 -16.10 -7.47
N SER A 84 0.02 -16.66 -7.32
CA SER A 84 0.93 -16.34 -6.22
C SER A 84 1.98 -15.27 -6.55
N SER A 85 2.19 -14.93 -7.82
CA SER A 85 3.23 -13.96 -8.19
C SER A 85 2.66 -12.60 -8.54
N LEU A 86 2.75 -11.67 -7.60
CA LEU A 86 2.61 -10.25 -7.90
C LEU A 86 3.94 -9.71 -8.43
N THR A 87 3.89 -8.89 -9.48
CA THR A 87 5.08 -8.14 -9.90
C THR A 87 5.35 -6.98 -8.94
N TYR A 88 6.59 -6.47 -8.95
CA TYR A 88 6.98 -5.28 -8.19
C TYR A 88 6.08 -4.06 -8.50
N ARG A 89 5.71 -3.86 -9.77
CA ARG A 89 4.84 -2.75 -10.20
C ARG A 89 3.39 -2.95 -9.73
N THR A 90 2.85 -4.16 -9.87
CA THR A 90 1.50 -4.49 -9.39
C THR A 90 1.39 -4.32 -7.88
N THR A 91 2.42 -4.70 -7.13
CA THR A 91 2.47 -4.53 -5.67
C THR A 91 2.44 -3.06 -5.25
N GLN A 92 3.16 -2.20 -5.97
CA GLN A 92 3.17 -0.75 -5.70
C GLN A 92 1.82 -0.10 -5.99
N VAL A 93 1.24 -0.35 -7.17
CA VAL A 93 -0.08 0.16 -7.57
C VAL A 93 -1.14 -0.19 -6.52
N LEU A 94 -1.19 -1.46 -6.12
CA LEU A 94 -2.18 -1.95 -5.17
C LEU A 94 -1.95 -1.42 -3.74
N SER A 95 -0.72 -1.07 -3.35
CA SER A 95 -0.45 -0.49 -2.02
C SER A 95 -0.58 1.03 -2.00
N GLY A 96 -0.58 1.69 -3.17
CA GLY A 96 -0.42 3.14 -3.27
C GLY A 96 0.93 3.60 -2.71
N HIS A 97 1.92 2.70 -2.65
CA HIS A 97 3.27 2.95 -2.16
C HIS A 97 4.28 2.76 -3.29
N GLY A 98 5.50 3.25 -3.08
CA GLY A 98 6.60 3.07 -4.02
C GLY A 98 7.11 4.37 -4.59
N GLY A 99 7.62 4.33 -5.83
CA GLY A 99 8.17 5.49 -6.52
C GLY A 99 7.16 6.57 -6.93
N PHE A 100 5.92 6.51 -6.42
CA PHE A 100 4.89 7.50 -6.72
C PHE A 100 5.17 8.81 -5.98
N GLY A 101 5.21 9.91 -6.70
CA GLY A 101 5.46 11.25 -6.15
C GLY A 101 4.56 11.57 -4.95
N GLU A 102 3.27 11.21 -4.95
CA GLU A 102 2.37 11.42 -3.81
C GLU A 102 2.89 10.73 -2.53
N TYR A 103 3.36 9.50 -2.65
CA TYR A 103 3.90 8.72 -1.53
C TYR A 103 5.24 9.28 -1.04
N LEU A 104 6.14 9.59 -1.99
CA LEU A 104 7.47 10.12 -1.69
C LEU A 104 7.38 11.51 -1.04
N HIS A 105 6.48 12.36 -1.50
CA HIS A 105 6.23 13.65 -0.89
C HIS A 105 5.67 13.52 0.53
N ARG A 106 4.67 12.65 0.73
CA ARG A 106 4.06 12.42 2.04
C ARG A 106 5.06 11.89 3.08
N THR A 107 6.05 11.12 2.65
CA THR A 107 7.11 10.57 3.53
C THR A 107 8.32 11.50 3.66
N GLY A 108 8.33 12.64 2.97
CA GLY A 108 9.43 13.60 2.98
C GLY A 108 10.65 13.17 2.14
N ALA A 109 10.53 12.11 1.35
CA ALA A 109 11.57 11.66 0.43
C ALA A 109 11.69 12.58 -0.80
N GLU A 110 10.61 13.26 -1.19
CA GLU A 110 10.59 14.21 -2.31
C GLU A 110 9.93 15.55 -1.95
N SER A 111 10.40 16.61 -2.60
CA SER A 111 9.90 17.97 -2.38
C SER A 111 8.54 18.24 -3.03
N HIS A 112 8.12 17.44 -4.01
CA HIS A 112 6.87 17.62 -4.74
C HIS A 112 6.16 16.29 -5.01
N PRO A 113 4.82 16.27 -5.07
CA PRO A 113 4.04 15.05 -5.29
C PRO A 113 3.84 14.66 -6.77
N GLY A 114 4.44 15.40 -7.70
CA GLY A 114 4.21 15.23 -9.13
C GLY A 114 4.93 14.05 -9.78
N CYS A 115 4.45 13.65 -10.96
CA CYS A 115 4.99 12.54 -11.73
C CYS A 115 6.24 12.97 -12.47
N HIS A 116 7.35 12.25 -12.27
CA HIS A 116 8.62 12.52 -12.95
C HIS A 116 8.56 12.25 -14.46
N GLU A 117 7.72 11.32 -14.89
CA GLU A 117 7.66 10.85 -16.28
C GLU A 117 6.81 11.75 -17.18
N CYS A 118 5.69 12.29 -16.67
CA CYS A 118 4.75 13.07 -17.47
C CYS A 118 4.43 14.46 -16.91
N GLY A 119 4.95 14.80 -15.73
CA GLY A 119 4.79 16.13 -15.12
C GLY A 119 3.41 16.40 -14.52
N VAL A 120 2.53 15.41 -14.42
CA VAL A 120 1.22 15.57 -13.75
C VAL A 120 1.45 15.98 -12.28
N PRO A 121 0.72 16.96 -11.74
CA PRO A 121 0.97 17.49 -10.39
C PRO A 121 0.81 16.49 -9.24
N LEU A 122 0.11 15.38 -9.46
CA LEU A 122 -0.13 14.35 -8.46
C LEU A 122 0.11 12.97 -9.07
N ASP A 123 1.20 12.34 -8.65
CA ASP A 123 1.58 10.99 -9.06
C ASP A 123 1.12 9.98 -8.03
N ASN A 124 0.04 9.28 -8.36
CA ASN A 124 -0.54 8.24 -7.54
C ASN A 124 -0.80 6.97 -8.38
N ALA A 125 -1.24 5.90 -7.72
CA ALA A 125 -1.49 4.64 -8.40
C ALA A 125 -2.56 4.74 -9.50
N VAL A 126 -3.54 5.64 -9.37
CA VAL A 126 -4.57 5.88 -10.39
C VAL A 126 -3.93 6.50 -11.62
N HIS A 127 -3.16 7.57 -11.42
CA HIS A 127 -2.42 8.24 -12.48
C HIS A 127 -1.57 7.22 -13.27
N ILE A 128 -0.78 6.39 -12.59
CA ILE A 128 0.05 5.38 -13.25
C ILE A 128 -0.78 4.36 -14.04
N VAL A 129 -1.94 3.94 -13.57
CA VAL A 129 -2.75 2.90 -14.25
C VAL A 129 -3.57 3.47 -15.40
N GLU A 130 -4.12 4.66 -15.25
CA GLU A 130 -5.18 5.17 -16.15
C GLU A 130 -4.69 6.29 -17.08
N GLU A 131 -3.67 7.05 -16.68
CA GLU A 131 -3.34 8.33 -17.32
C GLU A 131 -1.87 8.42 -17.77
N CYS A 132 -0.97 7.73 -17.09
CA CYS A 132 0.46 7.89 -17.28
C CYS A 132 0.93 7.18 -18.58
N PRO A 133 1.55 7.90 -19.52
CA PRO A 133 2.10 7.30 -20.74
C PRO A 133 3.17 6.23 -20.46
N ALA A 134 3.87 6.32 -19.33
CA ALA A 134 4.90 5.37 -18.94
C ALA A 134 4.37 3.96 -18.59
N ALA A 135 3.05 3.81 -18.43
CA ALA A 135 2.42 2.54 -18.13
C ALA A 135 1.89 1.80 -19.37
N ASP A 136 1.72 2.47 -20.51
CA ASP A 136 1.37 1.79 -21.76
C ASP A 136 2.64 1.11 -22.34
N PRO A 137 2.69 -0.23 -22.41
CA PRO A 137 3.84 -0.94 -22.98
C PRO A 137 4.07 -0.61 -24.47
N ARG A 138 3.10 -0.01 -25.16
CA ARG A 138 3.24 0.46 -26.55
C ARG A 138 3.98 1.80 -26.66
N SER A 139 4.05 2.59 -25.58
CA SER A 139 4.77 3.86 -25.53
C SER A 139 6.28 3.72 -25.71
N HIS A 140 6.84 2.57 -25.28
CA HIS A 140 8.27 2.28 -25.42
C HIS A 140 8.68 1.87 -26.85
N HIS A 141 7.75 1.75 -27.80
CA HIS A 141 8.06 1.34 -29.16
C HIS A 141 8.20 2.48 -30.18
N GLN A 142 7.97 3.75 -29.77
CA GLN A 142 8.07 4.90 -30.68
C GLN A 142 9.42 5.63 -30.64
N SER A 143 10.36 5.27 -29.77
CA SER A 143 11.68 5.91 -29.67
C SER A 143 12.81 5.18 -30.41
N VAL A 144 12.53 4.09 -31.15
CA VAL A 144 13.58 3.32 -31.87
C VAL A 144 13.55 3.52 -33.41
N ASN A 145 12.65 4.34 -33.96
CA ASN A 145 12.60 4.62 -35.41
C ASN A 145 12.65 6.12 -35.73
N ARG A 146 13.76 6.75 -35.37
CA ARG A 146 14.24 7.99 -36.03
C ARG A 146 15.74 7.88 -36.26
N GLU A 147 16.10 7.25 -37.38
CA GLU A 147 17.28 7.55 -38.17
C GLU A 147 16.83 7.78 -39.61
#